data_AF-A0ABD0NDW0-F1
#
_entry.id   AF-A0ABD0NDW0-F1
#
_cell.length_a   1.000
_cell.length_b   1.000
_cell.length_c   1.000
_cell.angle_alpha   90.00
_cell.angle_beta   90.00
_cell.angle_gamma   90.00
#
_symmetry.space_group_name_H-M   'P 1'
#
loop_
_entity.id
_entity.type
_entity.pdbx_description
1 polymer ?
#
loop_
_entity_poly.entity_id
_entity_poly.type
_entity_poly.pdbx_seq_one_letter_code
_entity_poly.pdbx_strand_id
1 'polypeptide(L)' 'MVSILAPFEELTQQISSSTASAADVIPCIRALIRLLEKTVESDHGVKTSKTVLLEAVRRRFADIDTQKLYAIATMLDP' A
#
# COMPACT_ATOMS: atom_id res chain seq x y z
N MET A 1 -1.03 18.51 -5.79
CA MET A 1 -0.52 17.29 -6.46
C MET A 1 0.30 16.38 -5.54
N VAL A 2 1.01 16.91 -4.53
CA VAL A 2 1.85 16.11 -3.61
C VAL A 2 1.04 15.24 -2.62
N SER A 3 -0.19 15.62 -2.28
CA SER A 3 -1.01 14.92 -1.27
C SER A 3 -1.36 13.46 -1.61
N ILE A 4 -1.44 13.10 -2.89
CA ILE A 4 -1.76 11.72 -3.30
C ILE A 4 -0.60 10.75 -3.08
N LEU A 5 0.64 11.28 -3.02
CA LEU A 5 1.85 10.50 -2.81
C LEU A 5 2.24 10.40 -1.33
N ALA A 6 1.67 11.22 -0.46
CA ALA A 6 1.96 11.18 0.98
C ALA A 6 1.78 9.77 1.59
N PRO A 7 0.72 8.99 1.26
CA PRO A 7 0.60 7.61 1.75
C PRO A 7 1.74 6.68 1.29
N PHE A 8 2.31 6.91 0.11
CA PHE A 8 3.45 6.13 -0.36
C PHE A 8 4.71 6.46 0.42
N GLU A 9 4.93 7.74 0.69
CA GLU A 9 6.06 8.21 1.50
C GLU A 9 5.98 7.67 2.92
N GLU A 10 4.82 7.80 3.58
CA GLU A 10 4.57 7.29 4.94
C GLU A 10 4.82 5.78 5.03
N LEU A 11 4.23 4.99 4.12
CA LEU A 11 4.43 3.54 4.12
C LEU A 11 5.87 3.14 3.79
N THR A 12 6.53 3.87 2.88
CA THR A 12 7.94 3.61 2.56
C THR A 12 8.82 3.87 3.78
N GLN A 13 8.55 4.95 4.51
CA GLN A 13 9.26 5.26 5.75
C GLN A 13 9.04 4.19 6.81
N GLN A 14 7.80 3.71 6.99
CA GLN A 14 7.47 2.64 7.92
C GLN A 14 8.25 1.36 7.61
N ILE A 15 8.23 0.90 6.36
CA ILE A 15 8.91 -0.33 5.92
C ILE A 15 10.45 -0.17 5.93
N SER A 16 10.96 1.06 5.82
CA SER A 16 12.40 1.34 5.91
C SER A 16 12.91 1.45 7.35
N SER A 17 12.03 1.35 8.35
CA SER A 17 12.42 1.37 9.77
C SER A 17 13.26 0.13 10.12
N SER A 18 14.21 0.29 11.05
CA SER A 18 14.96 -0.84 11.63
C SER A 18 14.09 -1.80 12.44
N THR A 19 12.87 -1.39 12.80
CA THR A 19 11.89 -2.21 13.51
C THR A 19 10.84 -2.83 12.58
N ALA A 20 10.90 -2.56 11.28
CA ALA A 20 9.96 -3.13 10.33
C ALA A 20 10.19 -4.63 10.16
N SER A 21 9.10 -5.36 9.96
CA SER A 21 9.04 -6.80 9.78
C SER A 21 8.45 -7.14 8.41
N ALA A 22 8.74 -8.36 7.93
CA ALA A 22 8.03 -8.90 6.76
C ALA A 22 6.52 -9.02 6.99
N ALA A 23 6.08 -9.09 8.25
CA ALA A 23 4.67 -9.08 8.64
C ALA A 23 3.94 -7.77 8.27
N ASP A 24 4.66 -6.64 8.23
CA ASP A 24 4.07 -5.33 7.95
C ASP A 24 3.68 -5.16 6.47
N VAL A 25 4.29 -5.94 5.57
CA VAL A 25 4.21 -5.72 4.12
C VAL A 25 2.78 -5.90 3.58
N ILE A 26 2.10 -7.01 3.91
CA ILE A 26 0.72 -7.26 3.45
C ILE A 26 -0.26 -6.22 4.03
N PRO A 27 -0.27 -5.93 5.34
CA PRO A 27 -1.07 -4.85 5.93
C PRO A 27 -0.85 -3.49 5.26
N CYS A 28 0.41 -3.10 5.04
CA CYS A 28 0.78 -1.83 4.40
C CYS A 28 0.25 -1.73 2.96
N ILE A 29 0.42 -2.78 2.14
CA ILE A 29 -0.11 -2.81 0.77
C ILE A 29 -1.64 -2.73 0.77
N ARG A 30 -2.31 -3.45 1.67
CA ARG A 30 -3.77 -3.40 1.81
C ARG A 30 -4.26 -2.01 2.25
N ALA A 31 -3.54 -1.35 3.16
CA ALA A 31 -3.84 0.02 3.57
C ALA A 31 -3.69 0.99 2.40
N LEU A 32 -2.61 0.86 1.61
CA LEU A 32 -2.38 1.68 0.43
C LEU A 32 -3.48 1.53 -0.62
N ILE A 33 -3.88 0.29 -0.93
CA ILE A 33 -4.97 -0.02 -1.85
C ILE A 33 -6.26 0.66 -1.37
N ARG A 34 -6.62 0.50 -0.09
CA ARG A 34 -7.84 1.11 0.48
C ARG A 34 -7.81 2.64 0.42
N LEU A 35 -6.65 3.26 0.66
CA LEU A 35 -6.48 4.71 0.57
C LEU A 35 -6.66 5.22 -0.87
N LEU A 36 -6.17 4.47 -1.86
CA LEU A 36 -6.33 4.78 -3.27
C LEU A 36 -7.75 4.51 -3.79
N GLU A 37 -8.49 3.57 -3.19
CA GLU A 37 -9.91 3.33 -3.51
C GLU A 37 -10.84 4.41 -2.96
N LYS A 38 -10.51 4.96 -1.79
CA LYS A 38 -11.36 5.94 -1.10
C LYS A 38 -11.47 7.23 -1.92
N THR A 39 -12.64 7.48 -2.51
CA THR A 39 -12.89 8.75 -3.22
C THR A 39 -13.30 9.84 -2.22
N VAL A 40 -12.66 11.01 -2.30
CA VAL A 40 -13.00 12.22 -1.53
C VAL A 40 -13.23 13.40 -2.46
N GLU A 41 -14.00 14.40 -2.01
CA GLU A 41 -14.30 15.62 -2.79
C GLU A 41 -13.03 16.32 -3.31
N SER A 42 -11.92 16.27 -2.57
CA SER A 42 -10.65 16.85 -3.02
C SER A 42 -9.99 16.11 -4.19
N ASP A 43 -10.50 14.94 -4.60
CA ASP A 43 -9.94 14.16 -5.71
C ASP A 43 -10.31 14.72 -7.09
N HIS A 44 -11.16 15.75 -7.20
CA HIS A 44 -11.71 16.25 -8.48
C HIS A 44 -10.65 16.60 -9.56
N GLY A 45 -9.38 16.80 -9.21
CA GLY A 45 -8.27 16.99 -10.15
C GLY A 45 -7.29 15.82 -10.31
N VAL A 46 -7.44 14.73 -9.56
CA VAL A 46 -6.45 13.62 -9.50
C VAL A 46 -7.05 12.22 -9.67
N LYS A 47 -8.36 12.10 -9.95
CA LYS A 47 -9.04 10.79 -10.12
C LYS A 47 -8.32 9.84 -11.08
N THR A 48 -7.88 10.34 -12.24
CA THR A 48 -7.14 9.53 -13.23
C THR A 48 -5.83 9.02 -12.64
N SER A 49 -5.02 9.90 -12.03
CA SER A 49 -3.76 9.51 -11.41
C SER A 49 -3.95 8.50 -10.28
N LYS A 50 -5.00 8.66 -9.46
CA LYS A 50 -5.36 7.74 -8.39
C LYS A 50 -5.72 6.35 -8.92
N THR A 51 -6.49 6.31 -10.01
CA THR A 51 -6.87 5.07 -10.69
C THR A 51 -5.65 4.36 -11.25
N VAL A 52 -4.77 5.09 -11.95
CA VAL A 52 -3.52 4.54 -12.50
C VAL A 52 -2.60 4.02 -11.38
N LEU A 53 -2.47 4.75 -10.28
CA LEU A 53 -1.68 4.31 -9.12
C LEU A 53 -2.27 3.05 -8.48
N LEU A 54 -3.60 2.99 -8.31
CA LEU A 54 -4.28 1.81 -7.77
C LEU A 54 -4.05 0.57 -8.63
N GLU A 55 -4.19 0.71 -9.95
CA GLU A 55 -3.93 -0.38 -10.90
C GLU A 55 -2.46 -0.82 -10.85
N ALA A 56 -1.52 0.13 -10.80
CA ALA A 56 -0.10 -0.17 -10.70
C ALA A 56 0.25 -0.94 -9.42
N VAL A 57 -0.30 -0.53 -8.26
CA VAL A 57 -0.09 -1.22 -6.98
C VAL A 57 -0.68 -2.63 -7.02
N ARG A 58 -1.92 -2.79 -7.48
CA ARG A 58 -2.57 -4.10 -7.60
C ARG A 58 -1.81 -5.04 -8.51
N ARG A 59 -1.34 -4.55 -9.67
CA ARG A 59 -0.55 -5.34 -10.60
C ARG A 59 0.81 -5.73 -10.02
N ARG A 60 1.48 -4.81 -9.34
CA ARG A 60 2.82 -5.04 -8.79
C ARG A 60 2.82 -6.07 -7.66
N PHE A 61 1.76 -6.10 -6.86
CA PHE A 61 1.64 -6.95 -5.68
C PHE A 61 0.53 -7.99 -5.81
N ALA A 62 0.20 -8.40 -7.04
CA ALA A 62 -0.92 -9.30 -7.31
C ALA A 62 -0.79 -10.68 -6.62
N ASP A 63 0.44 -11.12 -6.36
CA ASP A 63 0.78 -12.41 -5.79
C ASP A 63 1.24 -12.31 -4.32
N ILE A 64 1.20 -11.13 -3.68
CA ILE A 64 1.82 -10.90 -2.37
C ILE A 64 1.28 -11.85 -1.28
N ASP A 65 -0.02 -12.17 -1.32
CA ASP A 65 -0.68 -13.07 -0.36
C ASP A 65 -0.26 -14.54 -0.56
N THR A 66 0.31 -14.88 -1.71
CA THR A 66 0.80 -16.24 -2.03
C THR A 66 2.30 -16.39 -1.81
N GLN A 67 3.03 -15.28 -1.62
CA GLN A 67 4.44 -15.31 -1.33
C GLN A 67 4.68 -15.76 0.11
N LYS A 68 5.25 -16.97 0.26
CA LYS A 68 5.39 -17.67 1.55
C LYS A 68 5.94 -16.81 2.68
N LEU A 69 6.99 -16.01 2.41
CA LEU A 69 7.62 -15.16 3.42
C LEU A 69 6.61 -14.19 4.04
N TYR A 70 5.92 -13.42 3.19
CA TYR A 70 4.99 -12.39 3.63
C TYR A 70 3.71 -13.00 4.21
N ALA A 71 3.19 -14.08 3.60
CA ALA A 71 1.99 -14.76 4.08
C ALA A 71 2.19 -15.36 5.49
N ILE A 72 3.29 -16.08 5.70
CA ILE A 72 3.60 -16.70 6.99
C ILE A 72 3.93 -15.63 8.03
N ALA A 73 4.77 -14.64 7.70
CA ALA A 73 5.12 -13.57 8.63
C ALA A 73 3.88 -12.79 9.09
N THR A 74 2.99 -12.42 8.16
CA THR A 74 1.74 -11.72 8.48
C THR A 74 0.79 -12.57 9.33
N MET A 75 0.74 -13.89 9.09
CA MET A 75 -0.15 -14.80 9.84
C MET A 75 0.34 -15.07 11.27
N LEU A 76 1.66 -15.03 11.49
CA LEU A 76 2.28 -15.29 12.79
C LEU A 76 2.47 -14.03 13.64
N ASP A 77 2.25 -12.86 13.05
CA ASP A 77 2.27 -11.59 13.78
C ASP A 77 1.09 -11.54 14.77
N PRO A 78 1.35 -11.27 16.07
CA PRO A 78 0.39 -11.45 17.16
C PRO A 78 -0.76 -10.44 17.21
#